data_AF-A0A938AXQ7-F1
#
_entry.id   AF-A0A938AXQ7-F1
#
_cell.length_a   1.000
_cell.length_b   1.000
_cell.length_c   1.000
_cell.angle_alpha   90.00
_cell.angle_beta   90.00
_cell.angle_gamma   90.00
#
_symmetry.space_group_name_H-M   'P 1'
#
loop_
_entity.id
_entity.type
_entity.pdbx_description
1 polymer ?
#
loop_
_entity_poly.entity_id
_entity_poly.type
_entity_poly.pdbx_seq_one_letter_code
_entity_poly.pdbx_strand_id
1 'polypeptide(L)' 'QNNPKLAIAVVDRSTMKGYRFTGQAEFVTEGELYAGAQKLAEMLKIPAPPKAAVKMKVEEIFDLGKGGLKIA' A
#
# COMPACT_ATOMS: atom_id res chain seq x y z
N GLN A 1 -13.71 1.22 -11.89
CA GLN A 1 -12.60 2.05 -11.38
C GLN A 1 -11.64 2.30 -12.53
N ASN A 2 -11.32 3.56 -12.83
CA ASN A 2 -10.85 3.93 -14.18
C ASN A 2 -9.32 4.09 -14.30
N ASN A 3 -8.61 4.08 -13.17
CA ASN A 3 -7.15 4.14 -13.14
C ASN A 3 -6.60 3.29 -11.98
N PRO A 4 -6.00 2.12 -12.27
CA PRO A 4 -5.45 1.24 -11.23
C PRO A 4 -4.07 1.69 -10.75
N LYS A 5 -3.47 2.75 -11.31
CA LYS A 5 -2.14 3.20 -10.91
C LYS A 5 -2.15 3.74 -9.49
N LEU A 6 -1.21 3.27 -8.67
CA LEU A 6 -1.06 3.63 -7.27
C LEU A 6 0.42 3.88 -6.94
N ALA A 7 0.67 4.75 -5.97
CA ALA A 7 1.95 4.91 -5.31
C ALA A 7 1.77 4.88 -3.78
N ILE A 8 2.63 4.12 -3.08
CA ILE A 8 2.67 4.07 -1.62
C ILE A 8 4.04 4.56 -1.16
N ALA A 9 4.07 5.55 -0.29
CA ALA A 9 5.30 6.03 0.34
C ALA A 9 5.34 5.61 1.80
N VAL A 10 6.45 4.99 2.21
CA VAL A 10 6.74 4.65 3.61
C VAL A 10 7.95 5.47 4.02
N VAL A 11 7.80 6.31 5.05
CA VAL A 11 8.79 7.31 5.44
C VAL A 11 9.07 7.24 6.93
N ASP A 12 10.34 7.11 7.29
CA ASP A 12 10.84 7.43 8.61
C ASP A 12 11.22 8.92 8.65
N ARG A 13 10.37 9.70 9.31
CA ARG A 13 10.54 11.15 9.45
C ARG A 13 11.72 11.53 10.34
N SER A 14 12.13 10.66 11.27
CA SER A 14 13.22 10.97 12.21
C SER A 14 14.57 10.97 11.50
N THR A 15 14.75 10.09 10.52
CA THR A 15 15.98 9.96 9.74
C THR A 15 15.89 10.53 8.32
N MET A 16 14.71 11.04 7.94
CA MET A 16 14.41 11.52 6.58
C MET A 16 14.65 10.47 5.49
N LYS A 17 14.49 9.19 5.84
CA LYS A 17 14.61 8.06 4.91
C LYS A 17 13.24 7.53 4.55
N GLY A 18 13.11 7.00 3.34
CA GLY A 18 11.86 6.37 2.93
C GLY A 18 11.94 5.78 1.55
N TYR A 19 10.92 5.00 1.20
CA TYR A 19 10.78 4.38 -0.10
C TYR A 19 9.38 4.66 -0.67
N ARG A 20 9.32 4.88 -1.98
CA ARG A 20 8.06 4.95 -2.74
C ARG A 20 7.96 3.73 -3.65
N PHE A 21 6.89 2.97 -3.48
CA PHE A 21 6.53 1.84 -4.32
C PHE A 21 5.45 2.31 -5.29
N THR A 22 5.65 2.11 -6.59
CA THR A 22 4.66 2.43 -7.63
C THR A 22 4.23 1.16 -8.35
N GLY A 23 3.00 1.17 -8.87
CA GLY A 23 2.51 0.08 -9.69
C GLY A 23 1.00 0.11 -9.85
N GLN A 24 0.40 -1.08 -9.94
CA GLN A 24 -1.03 -1.25 -10.19
C GLN A 24 -1.73 -1.94 -9.03
N ALA A 25 -2.92 -1.47 -8.71
CA ALA A 25 -3.76 -1.96 -7.63
C ALA A 25 -4.98 -2.72 -8.15
N GLU A 26 -5.34 -3.77 -7.40
CA GLU A 26 -6.54 -4.56 -7.55
C GLU A 26 -7.32 -4.54 -6.22
N PHE A 27 -8.64 -4.41 -6.30
CA PHE A 27 -9.51 -4.52 -5.13
C PHE A 27 -9.98 -5.95 -4.99
N VAL A 28 -9.67 -6.54 -3.84
CA VAL A 28 -10.03 -7.91 -3.49
C VAL A 28 -11.12 -7.85 -2.44
N THR A 29 -12.32 -8.32 -2.76
CA THR A 29 -13.50 -8.26 -1.89
C THR A 29 -13.84 -9.61 -1.25
N GLU A 30 -13.08 -10.66 -1.54
CA GLU A 30 -13.29 -12.01 -1.04
C GLU A 30 -11.98 -12.78 -0.91
N GLY A 31 -12.03 -13.95 -0.28
CA GLY A 31 -10.85 -14.80 -0.05
C GLY A 31 -9.95 -14.34 1.09
N GLU A 32 -8.78 -14.97 1.20
CA GLU A 32 -7.88 -14.84 2.36
C GLU A 32 -7.34 -13.42 2.56
N LEU A 33 -7.04 -12.71 1.48
CA LEU A 33 -6.56 -11.32 1.55
C LEU A 33 -7.63 -10.38 2.15
N TYR A 34 -8.88 -10.54 1.73
CA TYR A 34 -9.97 -9.75 2.28
C TYR A 34 -10.26 -10.11 3.74
N ALA A 35 -10.29 -11.41 4.08
CA ALA A 35 -10.43 -11.86 5.45
C ALA A 35 -9.32 -11.33 6.37
N GLY A 36 -8.08 -11.28 5.87
CA GLY A 36 -6.96 -10.65 6.58
C GLY A 36 -7.16 -9.16 6.81
N ALA A 37 -7.68 -8.43 5.82
CA ALA A 37 -8.00 -7.00 5.96
C ALA A 37 -9.10 -6.75 7.01
N GLN A 38 -10.12 -7.62 7.09
CA GLN A 38 -11.15 -7.53 8.12
C GLN A 38 -10.57 -7.72 9.53
N LYS A 39 -9.73 -8.75 9.73
CA LYS A 39 -9.03 -8.98 11.01
C LYS A 39 -8.14 -7.81 11.39
N LEU A 40 -7.41 -7.23 10.44
CA LEU A 40 -6.59 -6.04 10.68
C LEU A 40 -7.46 -4.84 11.12
N ALA A 41 -8.60 -4.62 10.47
CA ALA A 41 -9.53 -3.56 10.84
C ALA A 41 -10.07 -3.73 12.27
N GLU A 42 -10.40 -4.97 12.66
CA GLU A 42 -10.81 -5.30 14.04
C GLU A 42 -9.68 -5.01 15.05
N MET A 43 -8.46 -5.46 14.76
CA MET A 43 -7.28 -5.21 15.61
C MET A 43 -7.00 -3.71 15.78
N LEU A 44 -7.16 -2.94 14.71
CA LEU A 44 -7.00 -1.48 14.72
C LEU A 44 -8.23 -0.73 15.25
N LYS A 45 -9.29 -1.45 15.67
CA LYS A 45 -10.57 -0.89 16.15
C LYS A 45 -11.20 0.09 15.16
N ILE A 46 -11.08 -0.21 13.87
CA ILE A 46 -11.73 0.60 12.82
C ILE A 46 -13.25 0.40 12.93
N PRO A 47 -14.07 1.47 13.01
CA PRO A 47 -15.51 1.36 13.31
C PRO A 47 -16.34 0.63 12.24
N ALA A 48 -15.82 0.52 11.02
CA ALA A 48 -16.53 -0.07 9.89
C ALA A 48 -15.66 -1.15 9.24
N PRO A 49 -16.26 -2.26 8.77
CA PRO A 49 -15.52 -3.27 8.03
C PRO A 49 -14.95 -2.66 6.74
N PRO A 50 -13.76 -3.10 6.31
CA PRO A 50 -13.17 -2.64 5.06
C PRO A 50 -14.08 -3.06 3.89
N LYS A 51 -14.21 -2.18 2.89
CA LYS A 51 -14.99 -2.49 1.68
C LYS A 51 -14.26 -3.45 0.73
N ALA A 52 -12.94 -3.50 0.82
CA ALA A 52 -12.05 -4.36 0.04
C ALA A 52 -10.65 -4.38 0.67
N ALA A 53 -9.86 -5.40 0.37
CA ALA A 53 -8.41 -5.39 0.49
C ALA A 53 -7.80 -4.81 -0.79
N VAL A 54 -6.75 -4.02 -0.66
CA VAL A 54 -6.01 -3.48 -1.81
C VAL A 54 -4.77 -4.34 -2.03
N LYS A 55 -4.72 -5.06 -3.15
CA LYS A 55 -3.54 -5.81 -3.58
C LYS A 55 -2.78 -4.99 -4.60
N MET A 56 -1.52 -4.69 -4.33
CA MET A 56 -0.67 -3.93 -5.25
C MET A 56 0.38 -4.84 -5.87
N LYS A 57 0.47 -4.82 -7.21
CA LYS A 57 1.65 -5.31 -7.93
C LYS A 57 2.65 -4.16 -8.00
N VAL A 58 3.78 -4.32 -7.31
CA VAL A 58 4.90 -3.36 -7.37
C VAL A 58 5.56 -3.47 -8.73
N GLU A 59 5.73 -2.34 -9.41
CA GLU A 59 6.42 -2.24 -10.70
C GLU A 59 7.75 -1.50 -10.55
N GLU A 60 7.80 -0.46 -9.71
CA GLU A 60 9.03 0.29 -9.45
C GLU A 60 9.14 0.70 -7.98
N ILE A 61 10.38 0.86 -7.52
CA ILE A 61 10.71 1.34 -6.17
C ILE A 61 11.67 2.51 -6.29
N PHE A 62 11.42 3.57 -5.53
CA PHE A 62 12.24 4.77 -5.47
C PHE A 62 12.73 5.01 -4.04
N ASP A 63 14.00 5.39 -3.87
CA ASP A 63 14.58 5.85 -2.60
C ASP A 63 14.31 7.36 -2.42
N LEU A 64 13.47 7.70 -1.44
CA LEU A 64 13.08 9.07 -1.12
C LEU A 64 14.15 9.82 -0.31
N GLY A 65 15.05 9.11 0.38
CA GLY A 65 16.17 9.71 1.10
C GLY A 65 17.30 10.17 0.18
N LYS A 66 17.33 9.68 -1.07
CA LYS A 66 18.33 10.02 -2.09
C LYS A 66 17.72 10.77 -3.29
N GLY A 67 16.80 11.70 -3.03
CA GLY A 67 16.22 12.55 -4.07
C GLY A 67 15.24 11.85 -5.02
N GLY A 68 14.70 10.68 -4.63
CA GLY A 68 13.69 9.97 -5.42
C GLY A 68 14.28 9.09 -6.54
N LEU A 69 15.51 8.59 -6.39
CA LEU A 69 16.15 7.71 -7.37
C LEU A 69 15.44 6.36 -7.45
N LYS A 70 15.21 5.86 -8.68
CA LYS A 70 14.72 4.49 -8.91
C LYS A 70 15.79 3.48 -8.49
N ILE A 71 15.40 2.47 -7.73
CA ILE A 71 16.29 1.42 -7.20
C ILE A 71 15.83 0.00 -7.55
N ALA A 72 14.57 -0.17 -7.98
CA ALA A 72 14.04 -1.40 -8.57
C ALA A 72 12.96 -1.02 -9.60
#